data_AF-A0AAU2UE76-F1
#
_entry.id   AF-A0AAU2UE76-F1
#
_cell.length_a   1.000
_cell.length_b   1.000
_cell.length_c   1.000
_cell.angle_alpha   90.00
_cell.angle_beta   90.00
_cell.angle_gamma   90.00
#
_symmetry.space_group_name_H-M   'P 1'
#
loop_
_entity.id
_entity.type
_entity.pdbx_description
1 polymer ?
#
loop_
_entity_poly.entity_id
_entity_poly.type
_entity_poly.pdbx_seq_one_letter_code
_entity_poly.pdbx_strand_id
1 'polypeptide(L)'
;MTSSRRTARILAAAAALALFSALAGCGTERAGSGAAAEGPGASGGSPSEGASPHADPVDGSDASKYRENHAFQSTAELSPADRTRGDAEVEKVKAGLAGIAEGRRTTEPRIRAALTGLGYSSGAITTGTFGPHRNTFVLDLGTICVEGALDGMVNGLVTAEAHGKYLEGTGCVKPVGGH
;
A
#
# COMPACT_ATOMS: atom_id res chain seq x y z
N MET A 1 -34.62 -14.72 -49.48
CA MET A 1 -35.39 -15.15 -48.29
C MET A 1 -34.92 -14.26 -47.14
N THR A 2 -35.48 -13.07 -46.90
CA THR A 2 -36.62 -12.76 -46.00
C THR A 2 -36.57 -13.53 -44.68
N SER A 3 -36.79 -13.01 -43.47
CA SER A 3 -36.93 -11.69 -42.82
C SER A 3 -37.40 -12.02 -41.40
N SER A 4 -36.93 -11.29 -40.36
CA SER A 4 -37.67 -10.94 -39.12
C SER A 4 -38.09 -12.06 -38.12
N ARG A 5 -38.25 -11.87 -36.79
CA ARG A 5 -38.16 -10.75 -35.83
C ARG A 5 -38.46 -11.32 -34.41
N ARG A 6 -38.21 -10.46 -33.39
CA ARG A 6 -38.93 -10.21 -32.11
C ARG A 6 -38.10 -10.58 -30.85
N THR A 7 -37.54 -9.67 -30.05
CA THR A 7 -38.05 -8.57 -29.16
C THR A 7 -38.94 -8.99 -27.99
N ALA A 8 -38.45 -8.80 -26.74
CA ALA A 8 -39.06 -8.09 -25.58
C ALA A 8 -38.22 -8.40 -24.30
N ARG A 9 -37.54 -7.46 -23.61
CA ARG A 9 -37.99 -6.39 -22.67
C ARG A 9 -38.61 -6.88 -21.35
N ILE A 10 -37.92 -6.71 -20.21
CA ILE A 10 -38.43 -6.35 -18.85
C ILE A 10 -37.24 -5.71 -18.08
N LEU A 11 -37.13 -4.38 -17.92
CA LEU A 11 -37.59 -3.51 -16.82
C LEU A 11 -37.11 -3.90 -15.39
N ALA A 12 -36.20 -3.10 -14.83
CA ALA A 12 -36.01 -2.99 -13.38
C ALA A 12 -35.73 -1.51 -13.02
N ALA A 13 -36.64 -0.95 -12.23
CA ALA A 13 -36.56 0.38 -11.65
C ALA A 13 -35.74 0.33 -10.35
N ALA A 14 -34.96 1.37 -10.06
CA ALA A 14 -34.47 1.62 -8.71
C ALA A 14 -34.33 3.12 -8.48
N ALA A 15 -34.96 3.56 -7.39
CA ALA A 15 -35.08 4.92 -6.92
C ALA A 15 -33.73 5.52 -6.48
N ALA A 16 -33.53 6.81 -6.76
CA ALA A 16 -32.45 7.59 -6.16
C ALA A 16 -33.07 8.71 -5.31
N LEU A 17 -33.04 8.51 -3.98
CA LEU A 17 -33.19 9.55 -2.97
C LEU A 17 -31.98 10.49 -3.08
N ALA A 18 -32.23 11.79 -3.12
CA ALA A 18 -31.17 12.79 -3.14
C ALA A 18 -31.45 13.89 -2.09
N LEU A 19 -30.34 14.41 -1.55
CA LEU A 19 -30.17 15.56 -0.66
C LEU A 19 -30.51 15.34 0.82
N PHE A 20 -29.48 15.39 1.69
CA PHE A 20 -29.03 16.59 2.40
C PHE A 20 -27.88 16.21 3.35
N SER A 21 -26.74 16.91 3.28
CA SER A 21 -25.79 16.98 4.40
C SER A 21 -25.05 18.32 4.31
N ALA A 22 -25.43 19.21 5.23
CA ALA A 22 -24.89 20.55 5.37
C ALA A 22 -23.53 20.52 6.08
N LEU A 23 -22.71 21.50 5.68
CA LEU A 23 -21.41 21.85 6.24
C LEU A 23 -21.48 22.32 7.71
N ALA A 24 -20.29 22.28 8.32
CA ALA A 24 -19.76 23.13 9.39
C ALA A 24 -19.75 22.55 10.82
N GLY A 25 -18.53 22.32 11.31
CA GLY A 25 -18.20 22.13 12.71
C GLY A 25 -16.72 22.42 12.94
N CYS A 26 -16.41 23.70 13.18
CA CYS A 26 -15.08 24.19 13.56
C CYS A 26 -14.63 23.56 14.89
N GLY A 27 -13.39 23.06 14.92
CA GLY A 27 -12.66 22.84 16.16
C GLY A 27 -12.27 24.19 16.78
N THR A 28 -12.52 24.36 18.07
CA THR A 28 -11.94 25.45 18.86
C THR A 28 -10.89 24.85 19.79
N GLU A 29 -9.64 25.24 19.55
CA GLU A 29 -8.51 24.97 20.43
C GLU A 29 -8.70 25.69 21.77
N ARG A 30 -8.34 25.01 22.85
CA ARG A 30 -8.41 25.55 24.21
C ARG A 30 -7.19 26.43 24.45
N ALA A 31 -7.43 27.75 24.54
CA ALA A 31 -6.43 28.71 25.00
C ALA A 31 -6.10 28.46 26.49
N GLY A 32 -4.86 28.02 26.75
CA GLY A 32 -4.26 28.05 28.08
C GLY A 32 -3.56 29.40 28.30
N SER A 33 -4.32 30.45 28.61
CA SER A 33 -3.75 31.71 29.09
C SER A 33 -3.52 31.60 30.59
N GLY A 34 -2.24 31.53 30.97
CA GLY A 34 -1.79 31.57 32.36
C GLY A 34 -0.55 32.44 32.49
N ALA A 35 -0.75 33.75 32.52
CA ALA A 35 0.22 34.76 32.96
C ALA A 35 -0.58 35.77 33.80
N ALA A 36 -0.13 36.38 34.89
CA ALA A 36 1.01 36.26 35.81
C ALA A 36 0.66 37.19 37.00
N ALA A 37 1.25 37.00 38.19
CA ALA A 37 1.44 38.05 39.22
C ALA A 37 2.37 37.46 40.32
N GLU A 38 3.69 37.67 40.25
CA GLU A 38 4.48 38.78 40.84
C GLU A 38 4.74 38.68 42.36
N GLY A 39 6.03 38.55 42.70
CA GLY A 39 6.59 38.74 44.05
C GLY A 39 8.12 38.53 44.04
N PRO A 40 8.95 39.43 44.63
CA PRO A 40 10.33 39.68 44.20
C PRO A 40 11.40 38.95 45.03
N GLY A 41 12.57 38.68 44.44
CA GLY A 41 13.73 38.19 45.18
C GLY A 41 14.99 38.04 44.33
N ALA A 42 15.98 38.88 44.60
CA ALA A 42 17.24 39.01 43.89
C ALA A 42 18.15 37.76 43.98
N SER A 43 18.94 37.51 42.92
CA SER A 43 20.42 37.46 42.95
C SER A 43 20.97 36.75 41.69
N GLY A 44 22.06 37.29 41.16
CA GLY A 44 22.59 36.97 39.84
C GLY A 44 23.12 35.56 39.63
N GLY A 45 23.13 35.18 38.35
CA GLY A 45 23.88 34.07 37.78
C GLY A 45 23.88 34.26 36.26
N SER A 46 25.06 34.27 35.66
CA SER A 46 25.30 34.42 34.21
C SER A 46 24.37 33.54 33.36
N PRO A 47 24.01 33.95 32.12
CA PRO A 47 23.33 33.05 31.20
C PRO A 47 24.33 31.94 30.82
N SER A 48 24.17 30.76 31.42
CA SER A 48 24.82 29.55 30.93
C SER A 48 24.32 29.30 29.50
N GLU A 49 25.28 29.16 28.61
CA GLU A 49 25.12 28.86 27.19
C GLU A 49 24.07 27.77 26.96
N GLY A 50 23.24 27.98 25.94
CA GLY A 50 22.25 27.02 25.50
C GLY A 50 22.89 25.65 25.30
N ALA A 51 22.45 24.68 26.08
CA ALA A 51 22.69 23.28 25.78
C ALA A 51 22.04 23.02 24.42
N SER A 52 22.89 22.98 23.39
CA SER A 52 22.53 22.51 22.06
C SER A 52 21.83 21.16 22.23
N PRO A 53 20.70 20.91 21.53
CA PRO A 53 20.10 19.58 21.56
C PRO A 53 21.21 18.62 21.19
N HIS A 54 21.50 17.67 22.09
CA HIS A 54 22.41 16.58 21.81
C HIS A 54 21.97 16.01 20.47
N ALA A 55 22.81 16.17 19.45
CA ALA A 55 22.71 15.36 18.27
C ALA A 55 23.07 13.97 18.76
N ASP A 56 22.04 13.22 19.18
CA ASP A 56 22.18 11.79 19.33
C ASP A 56 22.82 11.29 18.04
N PRO A 57 23.89 10.48 18.12
CA PRO A 57 24.43 9.84 16.94
C PRO A 57 23.26 9.16 16.23
N VAL A 58 23.09 9.43 14.94
CA VAL A 58 22.15 8.67 14.09
C VAL A 58 22.78 7.28 13.92
N ASP A 59 22.82 6.51 15.00
CA ASP A 59 23.05 5.08 14.93
C ASP A 59 21.83 4.47 14.24
N GLY A 60 21.93 3.23 13.79
CA GLY A 60 20.82 2.54 13.11
C GLY A 60 19.55 2.35 13.96
N SER A 61 19.39 3.03 15.11
CA SER A 61 18.21 3.05 15.97
C SER A 61 16.94 3.27 15.19
N ASP A 62 16.86 4.25 14.28
CA ASP A 62 15.62 4.50 13.53
C ASP A 62 15.18 3.31 12.68
N ALA A 63 16.13 2.65 12.01
CA ALA A 63 15.85 1.45 11.23
C ALA A 63 15.53 0.22 12.12
N SER A 64 16.18 0.09 13.28
CA SER A 64 15.87 -0.98 14.24
C SER A 64 14.48 -0.78 14.84
N LYS A 65 14.15 0.44 15.28
CA LYS A 65 12.85 0.81 15.83
C LYS A 65 11.75 0.66 14.79
N TYR A 66 12.02 1.05 13.55
CA TYR A 66 11.09 0.81 12.45
C TYR A 66 10.84 -0.69 12.25
N ARG A 67 11.90 -1.51 12.20
CA ARG A 67 11.79 -2.97 12.07
C ARG A 67 11.05 -3.61 13.25
N GLU A 68 11.32 -3.17 14.48
CA GLU A 68 10.60 -3.61 15.69
C GLU A 68 9.10 -3.30 15.56
N ASN A 69 8.76 -2.06 15.19
CA ASN A 69 7.37 -1.63 15.02
C ASN A 69 6.66 -2.32 13.85
N HIS A 70 7.41 -2.82 12.86
CA HIS A 70 6.88 -3.51 11.68
C HIS A 70 7.16 -5.02 11.69
N ALA A 71 7.49 -5.60 12.86
CA ALA A 71 7.77 -7.03 12.98
C ALA A 71 6.58 -7.90 12.54
N PHE A 72 5.35 -7.39 12.64
CA PHE A 72 4.14 -8.03 12.12
C PHE A 72 4.16 -8.24 10.59
N GLN A 73 5.02 -7.54 9.85
CA GLN A 73 5.20 -7.71 8.41
C GLN A 73 6.34 -8.68 8.07
N SER A 74 6.88 -9.41 9.06
CA SER A 74 7.94 -10.39 8.82
C SER A 74 7.43 -11.56 7.98
N THR A 75 8.29 -12.04 7.09
CA THR A 75 8.01 -13.16 6.19
C THR A 75 8.83 -14.38 6.56
N ALA A 76 8.30 -15.57 6.31
CA ALA A 76 9.08 -16.80 6.37
C ALA A 76 10.27 -16.74 5.41
N GLU A 77 11.40 -17.32 5.82
CA GLU A 77 12.55 -17.46 4.94
C GLU A 77 12.27 -18.49 3.84
N LEU A 78 12.59 -18.13 2.59
CA LEU A 78 12.55 -19.07 1.48
C LEU A 78 13.75 -20.03 1.54
N SER A 79 13.49 -21.31 1.21
CA SER A 79 14.57 -22.25 0.92
C SER A 79 15.40 -21.77 -0.29
N PRO A 80 16.66 -22.21 -0.46
CA PRO A 80 17.46 -21.80 -1.62
C PRO A 80 16.81 -22.15 -2.97
N ALA A 81 16.13 -23.31 -3.04
CA ALA A 81 15.40 -23.73 -4.22
C ALA A 81 14.18 -22.82 -4.49
N ASP A 82 13.41 -22.50 -3.45
CA ASP A 82 12.25 -21.61 -3.58
C ASP A 82 12.67 -20.18 -3.93
N ARG A 83 13.80 -19.70 -3.42
CA ARG A 83 14.34 -18.39 -3.79
C ARG A 83 14.66 -18.32 -5.28
N THR A 84 15.38 -19.32 -5.79
CA THR A 84 15.71 -19.41 -7.23
C THR A 84 14.44 -19.45 -8.09
N ARG A 85 13.42 -20.22 -7.65
CA ARG A 85 12.13 -20.27 -8.33
C ARG A 85 11.40 -18.92 -8.25
N GLY A 86 11.38 -18.28 -7.10
CA GLY A 86 10.76 -16.98 -6.88
C GLY A 86 11.36 -15.91 -7.78
N ASP A 87 12.69 -15.87 -7.89
CA ASP A 87 13.38 -14.94 -8.79
C ASP A 87 12.98 -15.18 -10.26
N ALA A 88 12.88 -16.44 -10.69
CA ALA A 88 12.42 -16.77 -12.04
C ALA A 88 10.96 -16.34 -12.30
N GLU A 89 10.06 -16.49 -11.31
CA GLU A 89 8.68 -16.03 -11.41
C GLU A 89 8.60 -14.50 -11.44
N VAL A 90 9.42 -13.79 -10.65
CA VAL A 90 9.53 -12.33 -10.68
C VAL A 90 9.91 -11.84 -12.07
N GLU A 91 10.93 -12.43 -12.69
CA GLU A 91 11.38 -12.03 -14.03
C GLU A 91 10.32 -12.33 -15.10
N LYS A 92 9.66 -13.51 -15.01
CA LYS A 92 8.54 -13.85 -15.89
C LYS A 92 7.40 -12.85 -15.78
N VAL A 93 7.02 -12.45 -14.57
CA VAL A 93 5.95 -11.47 -14.32
C VAL A 93 6.34 -10.10 -14.84
N LYS A 94 7.54 -9.60 -14.53
CA LYS A 94 8.02 -8.30 -15.05
C LYS A 94 7.96 -8.26 -16.58
N ALA A 95 8.47 -9.29 -17.25
CA ALA A 95 8.44 -9.38 -18.71
C ALA A 95 7.01 -9.40 -19.26
N GLY A 96 6.12 -10.20 -18.66
CA GLY A 96 4.73 -10.31 -19.12
C GLY A 96 3.88 -9.08 -18.88
N LEU A 97 4.24 -8.26 -17.87
CA LEU A 97 3.49 -7.05 -17.51
C LEU A 97 4.08 -5.75 -18.08
N ALA A 98 5.31 -5.77 -18.62
CA ALA A 98 5.98 -4.57 -19.15
C ALA A 98 5.11 -3.78 -20.14
N GLY A 99 4.48 -4.46 -21.10
CA GLY A 99 3.66 -3.81 -22.12
C GLY A 99 2.37 -3.14 -21.61
N ILE A 100 1.89 -3.48 -20.40
CA ILE A 100 0.72 -2.85 -19.78
C ILE A 100 1.06 -1.81 -18.72
N ALA A 101 2.32 -1.78 -18.25
CA ALA A 101 2.85 -0.71 -17.41
C ALA A 101 3.02 0.59 -18.23
N GLU A 102 3.31 0.47 -19.52
CA GLU A 102 3.48 1.62 -20.40
C GLU A 102 2.15 2.29 -20.79
N GLY A 103 2.18 3.62 -20.87
CA GLY A 103 1.15 4.40 -21.56
C GLY A 103 -0.21 4.50 -20.85
N ARG A 104 -0.23 4.46 -19.51
CA ARG A 104 -1.44 4.59 -18.68
C ARG A 104 -2.50 3.51 -18.91
N ARG A 105 -2.06 2.32 -19.32
CA ARG A 105 -2.96 1.18 -19.59
C ARG A 105 -3.20 0.30 -18.37
N THR A 106 -2.49 0.57 -17.28
CA THR A 106 -2.51 -0.21 -16.05
C THR A 106 -3.84 -0.08 -15.31
N THR A 107 -4.57 -1.18 -15.24
CA THR A 107 -5.77 -1.34 -14.40
C THR A 107 -5.77 -2.72 -13.78
N GLU A 108 -6.37 -2.87 -12.60
CA GLU A 108 -6.49 -4.17 -11.94
C GLU A 108 -7.04 -5.30 -12.84
N PRO A 109 -8.13 -5.10 -13.63
CA PRO A 109 -8.62 -6.15 -14.53
C PRO A 109 -7.61 -6.54 -15.61
N ARG A 110 -6.82 -5.58 -16.11
CA ARG A 110 -5.78 -5.85 -17.12
C ARG A 110 -4.60 -6.60 -16.54
N ILE A 111 -4.18 -6.26 -15.32
CA ILE A 111 -3.13 -6.99 -14.60
C ILE A 111 -3.57 -8.43 -14.39
N ARG A 112 -4.80 -8.64 -13.86
CA ARG A 112 -5.35 -9.98 -13.67
C ARG A 112 -5.40 -10.77 -14.99
N ALA A 113 -5.87 -10.16 -16.07
CA ALA A 113 -5.94 -10.82 -17.37
C ALA A 113 -4.56 -11.22 -17.91
N ALA A 114 -3.56 -10.32 -17.79
CA ALA A 114 -2.20 -10.60 -18.22
C ALA A 114 -1.57 -11.74 -17.39
N LEU A 115 -1.73 -11.72 -16.06
CA LEU A 115 -1.25 -12.78 -15.17
C LEU A 115 -1.93 -14.13 -15.46
N THR A 116 -3.24 -14.15 -15.69
CA THR A 116 -3.93 -15.37 -16.14
C THR A 116 -3.37 -15.87 -17.48
N GLY A 117 -3.07 -14.97 -18.42
CA GLY A 117 -2.44 -15.30 -19.70
C GLY A 117 -1.04 -15.91 -19.57
N LEU A 118 -0.33 -15.62 -18.46
CA LEU A 118 0.95 -16.25 -18.12
C LEU A 118 0.80 -17.63 -17.44
N GLY A 119 -0.44 -18.07 -17.22
CA GLY A 119 -0.78 -19.38 -16.66
C GLY A 119 -1.07 -19.40 -15.15
N TYR A 120 -1.12 -18.25 -14.49
CA TYR A 120 -1.49 -18.20 -13.07
C TYR A 120 -3.01 -18.41 -12.92
N SER A 121 -3.42 -19.18 -11.90
CA SER A 121 -4.84 -19.39 -11.62
C SER A 121 -5.48 -18.11 -11.06
N SER A 122 -6.76 -17.88 -11.36
CA SER A 122 -7.46 -16.70 -10.87
C SER A 122 -7.50 -16.63 -9.34
N GLY A 123 -7.56 -17.78 -8.66
CA GLY A 123 -7.54 -17.86 -7.20
C GLY A 123 -6.18 -17.54 -6.57
N ALA A 124 -5.09 -17.62 -7.34
CA ALA A 124 -3.76 -17.23 -6.89
C ALA A 124 -3.48 -15.74 -7.07
N ILE A 125 -4.32 -15.00 -7.80
CA ILE A 125 -4.07 -13.60 -8.18
C ILE A 125 -4.94 -12.66 -7.33
N THR A 126 -4.30 -11.87 -6.47
CA THR A 126 -4.92 -10.70 -5.86
C THR A 126 -4.41 -9.44 -6.56
N THR A 127 -5.29 -8.48 -6.82
CA THR A 127 -4.92 -7.15 -7.34
C THR A 127 -5.46 -6.08 -6.40
N GLY A 128 -4.84 -4.90 -6.43
CA GLY A 128 -5.33 -3.74 -5.70
C GLY A 128 -4.93 -2.44 -6.39
N THR A 129 -5.49 -1.35 -5.89
CA THR A 129 -5.16 0.01 -6.32
C THR A 129 -4.66 0.79 -5.11
N PHE A 130 -3.53 1.49 -5.27
CA PHE A 130 -2.94 2.35 -4.25
C PHE A 130 -2.79 3.76 -4.81
N GLY A 131 -3.71 4.65 -4.46
CA GLY A 131 -3.75 6.00 -5.00
C GLY A 131 -4.12 6.05 -6.49
N PRO A 132 -3.91 7.19 -7.17
CA PRO A 132 -4.47 7.44 -8.50
C PRO A 132 -3.75 6.73 -9.65
N HIS A 133 -2.49 6.32 -9.45
CA HIS A 133 -1.63 5.85 -10.54
C HIS A 133 -0.95 4.51 -10.25
N ARG A 134 -1.05 3.94 -9.05
CA ARG A 134 -0.35 2.69 -8.72
C ARG A 134 -1.35 1.57 -8.55
N ASN A 135 -1.14 0.48 -9.28
CA ASN A 135 -1.89 -0.76 -9.09
C ASN A 135 -0.92 -1.81 -8.55
N THR A 136 -1.39 -2.67 -7.66
CA THR A 136 -0.60 -3.74 -7.04
C THR A 136 -1.13 -5.10 -7.43
N PHE A 137 -0.28 -6.11 -7.30
CA PHE A 137 -0.68 -7.50 -7.40
C PHE A 137 0.08 -8.36 -6.41
N VAL A 138 -0.52 -9.49 -6.05
CA VAL A 138 0.10 -10.55 -5.26
C VAL A 138 -0.24 -11.88 -5.94
N LEU A 139 0.78 -12.73 -6.11
CA LEU A 139 0.64 -14.12 -6.52
C LEU A 139 0.92 -15.05 -5.34
N ASP A 140 -0.03 -15.93 -5.00
CA ASP A 140 0.19 -17.04 -4.06
C ASP A 140 0.58 -18.30 -4.85
N LEU A 141 1.86 -18.67 -4.77
CA LEU A 141 2.43 -19.84 -5.45
C LEU A 141 2.77 -20.98 -4.49
N GLY A 142 2.07 -21.05 -3.35
CA GLY A 142 2.35 -22.01 -2.29
C GLY A 142 3.28 -21.40 -1.25
N THR A 143 4.54 -21.84 -1.17
CA THR A 143 5.53 -21.29 -0.21
C THR A 143 6.07 -19.93 -0.64
N ILE A 144 5.92 -19.57 -1.92
CA ILE A 144 6.43 -18.35 -2.53
C ILE A 144 5.28 -17.39 -2.76
N CYS A 145 5.46 -16.16 -2.32
CA CYS A 145 4.63 -15.01 -2.62
C CYS A 145 5.39 -14.12 -3.60
N VAL A 146 4.75 -13.70 -4.70
CA VAL A 146 5.29 -12.65 -5.57
C VAL A 146 4.41 -11.42 -5.43
N GLU A 147 4.94 -10.38 -4.78
CA GLU A 147 4.28 -9.09 -4.61
C GLU A 147 4.87 -8.10 -5.61
N GLY A 148 4.03 -7.25 -6.19
CA GLY A 148 4.49 -6.23 -7.09
C GLY A 148 3.52 -5.09 -7.31
N ALA A 149 3.99 -4.11 -8.06
CA ALA A 149 3.24 -2.93 -8.42
C ALA A 149 3.58 -2.46 -9.84
N LEU A 150 2.61 -1.78 -10.45
CA LEU A 150 2.74 -1.14 -11.73
C LEU A 150 2.41 0.33 -11.56
N ASP A 151 3.31 1.17 -12.04
CA ASP A 151 3.04 2.59 -12.22
C ASP A 151 2.24 2.79 -13.51
N GLY A 152 1.06 3.38 -13.40
CA GLY A 152 0.15 3.69 -14.51
C GLY A 152 0.48 5.02 -15.21
N MET A 153 1.70 5.53 -15.06
CA MET A 153 2.16 6.75 -15.73
C MET A 153 2.73 6.46 -17.13
N VAL A 154 3.16 7.52 -17.82
CA VAL A 154 3.93 7.37 -19.07
C VAL A 154 5.30 6.81 -18.69
N ASN A 155 5.76 5.77 -19.40
CA ASN A 155 6.95 4.99 -19.06
C ASN A 155 6.86 4.30 -17.68
N GLY A 156 5.65 3.88 -17.29
CA GLY A 156 5.44 3.14 -16.05
C GLY A 156 6.29 1.88 -15.96
N LEU A 157 6.79 1.59 -14.75
CA LEU A 157 7.62 0.42 -14.47
C LEU A 157 6.82 -0.65 -13.73
N VAL A 158 7.25 -1.89 -13.90
CA VAL A 158 6.83 -3.03 -13.08
C VAL A 158 7.89 -3.27 -12.00
N THR A 159 7.49 -3.17 -10.73
CA THR A 159 8.29 -3.62 -9.60
C THR A 159 7.72 -4.93 -9.09
N ALA A 160 8.57 -5.92 -8.80
CA ALA A 160 8.14 -7.18 -8.23
C ALA A 160 9.27 -7.80 -7.41
N GLU A 161 8.91 -8.48 -6.32
CA GLU A 161 9.82 -9.21 -5.44
C GLU A 161 9.18 -10.53 -5.00
N ALA A 162 10.03 -11.52 -4.68
CA ALA A 162 9.59 -12.79 -4.14
C ALA A 162 9.97 -12.90 -2.66
N HIS A 163 9.03 -13.36 -1.83
CA HIS A 163 9.25 -13.61 -0.41
C HIS A 163 8.45 -14.83 0.05
N GLY A 164 8.71 -15.31 1.27
CA GLY A 164 7.88 -16.35 1.89
C GLY A 164 6.57 -15.78 2.43
N LYS A 165 5.66 -16.65 2.88
CA LYS A 165 4.41 -16.21 3.51
C LYS A 165 4.68 -15.29 4.70
N TYR A 166 3.80 -14.32 4.92
CA TYR A 166 3.83 -13.54 6.15
C TYR A 166 3.63 -14.46 7.35
N LEU A 167 4.43 -14.26 8.39
CA LEU A 167 4.37 -15.04 9.62
C LEU A 167 3.10 -14.73 10.41
N GLU A 168 2.65 -13.48 10.31
CA GLU A 168 1.38 -12.98 10.84
C GLU A 168 0.39 -12.76 9.69
N GLY A 169 -0.89 -13.08 9.90
CA GLY A 169 -1.94 -12.88 8.90
C GLY A 169 -2.27 -14.09 8.03
N THR A 170 -2.64 -13.87 6.76
CA THR A 170 -3.17 -14.92 5.87
C THR A 170 -2.28 -15.09 4.63
N GLY A 171 -1.23 -15.89 4.78
CA GLY A 171 -0.39 -16.33 3.65
C GLY A 171 0.38 -15.19 2.98
N CYS A 172 0.07 -14.93 1.71
CA CYS A 172 0.75 -13.88 0.94
C CYS A 172 0.13 -12.48 1.07
N VAL A 173 -0.98 -12.35 1.80
CA VAL A 173 -1.61 -11.04 2.01
C VAL A 173 -0.86 -10.30 3.11
N LYS A 174 -0.30 -9.14 2.75
CA LYS A 174 0.42 -8.28 3.69
C LYS A 174 -0.49 -7.85 4.85
N PRO A 175 -0.13 -8.17 6.10
CA PRO A 175 -0.91 -7.74 7.26
C PRO A 175 -0.88 -6.21 7.40
N VAL A 176 -2.00 -5.64 7.84
CA VAL A 176 -2.16 -4.20 8.07
C VAL A 176 -2.29 -3.91 9.57
N GLY A 177 -1.51 -2.95 10.05
CA GLY A 177 -1.49 -2.53 11.47
C GLY A 177 -0.54 -3.36 12.36
N GLY A 178 -0.01 -2.69 13.38
CA GLY A 178 0.72 -3.27 14.51
C GLY A 178 0.10 -2.75 15.82
N HIS A 179 0.09 -3.58 16.86
CA HIS A 179 -0.51 -3.25 18.16
C HIS A 179 0.36 -2.31 18.98
#